data_AF-A0A031FUE8-F1
#
_entry.id   AF-A0A031FUE8-F1
#
_cell.length_a   1.000
_cell.length_b   1.000
_cell.length_c   1.000
_cell.angle_alpha   90.00
_cell.angle_beta   90.00
_cell.angle_gamma   90.00
#
_symmetry.space_group_name_H-M   'P 1'
#
loop_
_entity.id
_entity.type
_entity.pdbx_description
1 polymer ?
#
loop_
_entity_poly.entity_id
_entity_poly.type
_entity_poly.pdbx_seq_one_letter_code
_entity_poly.pdbx_strand_id
1 'polypeptide(L)'
;MGNETEARRRALWARQDRQIKSRTPPRLDDGRRLIRVFPEYTTDLPLWENFTDHYLVERGMLPLSSDLDAALAEWNEKWSPTRSSEDPEEQRWLAQGHALVRRLRTELHGIAEIRAEFAD
;
A
#
# COMPACT_ATOMS: atom_id res chain seq x y z
N MET A 1 10.19 -21.45 -12.69
CA MET A 1 9.39 -20.23 -12.91
C MET A 1 9.31 -19.30 -11.68
N GLY A 2 9.92 -19.59 -10.52
CA GLY A 2 9.87 -18.70 -9.33
C GLY A 2 10.90 -17.55 -9.32
N ASN A 3 12.09 -17.75 -9.87
CA ASN A 3 13.19 -16.78 -9.77
C ASN A 3 12.98 -15.48 -10.56
N GLU A 4 12.23 -15.52 -11.65
CA GLU A 4 11.98 -14.35 -12.50
C GLU A 4 11.00 -13.36 -11.86
N THR A 5 10.02 -13.89 -11.12
CA THR A 5 9.01 -13.10 -10.39
C THR A 5 9.63 -12.41 -9.18
N GLU A 6 10.51 -13.10 -8.44
CA GLU A 6 11.27 -12.48 -7.34
C GLU A 6 12.27 -11.45 -7.82
N ALA A 7 12.98 -11.71 -8.92
CA ALA A 7 13.94 -10.75 -9.48
C ALA A 7 13.23 -9.47 -9.94
N ARG A 8 12.05 -9.60 -10.58
CA ARG A 8 11.20 -8.45 -10.91
C ARG A 8 10.71 -7.72 -9.67
N ARG A 9 10.30 -8.43 -8.62
CA ARG A 9 9.87 -7.84 -7.34
C ARG A 9 11.01 -7.06 -6.67
N ARG A 10 12.23 -7.62 -6.61
CA ARG A 10 13.41 -6.95 -6.06
C ARG A 10 13.85 -5.75 -6.90
N ALA A 11 13.83 -5.87 -8.22
CA ALA A 11 14.16 -4.75 -9.11
C ALA A 11 13.15 -3.60 -8.97
N LEU A 12 11.86 -3.93 -8.82
CA LEU A 12 10.79 -2.97 -8.53
C LEU A 12 11.04 -2.28 -7.18
N TRP A 13 11.32 -3.05 -6.13
CA TRP A 13 11.61 -2.50 -4.79
C TRP A 13 12.86 -1.61 -4.76
N ALA A 14 13.96 -2.03 -5.39
CA ALA A 14 15.16 -1.22 -5.47
C ALA A 14 14.92 0.11 -6.22
N ARG A 15 14.02 0.11 -7.20
CA ARG A 15 13.61 1.32 -7.92
C ARG A 15 12.75 2.23 -7.04
N GLN A 16 11.81 1.66 -6.28
CA GLN A 16 10.98 2.39 -5.31
C GLN A 16 11.83 3.00 -4.18
N ASP A 17 12.82 2.28 -3.65
CA ASP A 17 13.69 2.76 -2.58
C ASP A 17 14.57 3.95 -3.00
N ARG A 18 15.01 3.97 -4.26
CA ARG A 18 15.72 5.13 -4.82
C ARG A 18 14.82 6.36 -4.89
N GLN A 19 13.53 6.18 -5.19
CA GLN A 19 12.58 7.28 -5.27
C GLN A 19 12.12 7.80 -3.91
N ILE A 20 12.00 6.93 -2.89
CA ILE A 20 11.73 7.34 -1.51
C ILE A 20 12.79 8.34 -0.98
N LYS A 21 14.03 8.26 -1.48
CA LYS A 21 15.13 9.16 -1.10
C LYS A 21 15.20 10.47 -1.91
N SER A 22 14.35 10.65 -2.93
CA SER A 22 14.35 11.88 -3.77
C SER A 22 13.73 13.07 -3.03
N ARG A 23 14.19 14.31 -3.28
CA ARG A 23 13.69 15.56 -2.65
C ARG A 23 12.60 16.29 -3.45
N THR A 24 12.10 15.65 -4.51
CA THR A 24 10.98 16.12 -5.35
C THR A 24 9.86 15.08 -5.29
N PRO A 25 8.59 15.45 -5.52
CA PRO A 25 7.46 14.51 -5.44
C PRO A 25 7.78 13.27 -6.27
N PRO A 26 7.78 12.06 -5.67
CA PRO A 26 8.16 10.83 -6.33
C PRO A 26 7.03 10.46 -7.27
N ARG A 27 6.99 11.17 -8.40
CA ARG A 27 6.43 10.61 -9.60
C ARG A 27 7.41 9.51 -10.01
N LEU A 28 6.89 8.32 -10.30
CA LEU A 28 7.61 7.33 -11.06
C LEU A 28 8.22 7.98 -12.31
N ASP A 29 9.24 7.36 -12.92
CA ASP A 29 9.87 7.91 -14.12
C ASP A 29 8.86 8.16 -15.28
N ASP A 30 7.66 7.59 -15.18
CA ASP A 30 6.51 7.76 -16.08
C ASP A 30 5.44 8.77 -15.63
N GLY A 31 5.63 9.45 -14.49
CA GLY A 31 4.71 10.44 -13.95
C GLY A 31 3.71 9.93 -12.89
N ARG A 32 3.59 8.61 -12.67
CA ARG A 32 2.60 8.02 -11.75
C ARG A 32 2.96 8.22 -10.28
N ARG A 33 1.94 8.33 -9.41
CA ARG A 33 2.09 8.44 -7.95
C ARG A 33 2.59 7.12 -7.35
N LEU A 34 3.28 7.16 -6.21
CA LEU A 34 3.61 5.98 -5.42
C LEU A 34 2.79 5.99 -4.12
N ILE A 35 1.82 5.08 -4.02
CA ILE A 35 1.00 4.91 -2.82
C ILE A 35 1.51 3.69 -2.04
N ARG A 36 1.88 3.93 -0.78
CA ARG A 36 2.33 2.91 0.17
C ARG A 36 1.12 2.48 1.00
N VAL A 37 1.03 1.18 1.27
CA VAL A 37 -0.05 0.58 2.06
C VAL A 37 0.57 -0.06 3.30
N PHE A 38 0.30 0.52 4.46
CA PHE A 38 0.64 -0.07 5.76
C PHE A 38 -0.34 0.44 6.81
N PRO A 39 -0.70 -0.42 7.79
CA PRO A 39 -1.66 -0.06 8.80
C PRO A 39 -1.08 0.87 9.86
N GLU A 40 -1.94 1.67 10.49
CA GLU A 40 -1.62 2.59 11.58
C GLU A 40 -2.87 2.95 12.37
N TYR A 41 -2.74 3.12 13.70
CA TYR A 41 -3.86 3.39 14.60
C TYR A 41 -4.47 4.79 14.46
N THR A 42 -3.67 5.74 13.99
CA THR A 42 -4.03 7.16 14.01
C THR A 42 -4.68 7.64 12.71
N THR A 43 -4.87 6.75 11.74
CA THR A 43 -5.32 7.07 10.40
C THR A 43 -6.58 6.29 10.04
N ASP A 44 -7.49 6.90 9.28
CA ASP A 44 -8.69 6.21 8.78
C ASP A 44 -8.31 5.18 7.69
N LEU A 45 -7.57 5.63 6.68
CA LEU A 45 -7.07 4.77 5.61
C LEU A 45 -5.61 4.37 5.86
N PRO A 46 -5.21 3.13 5.51
CA PRO A 46 -3.84 2.64 5.61
C PRO A 46 -2.98 3.10 4.41
N LEU A 47 -3.22 4.31 3.90
CA LEU A 47 -2.68 4.81 2.63
C LEU A 47 -1.78 6.02 2.84
N TRP A 48 -0.59 5.95 2.26
CA TRP A 48 0.47 6.91 2.49
C TRP A 48 1.14 7.32 1.18
N GLU A 49 1.46 8.61 1.07
CA GLU A 49 2.21 9.15 -0.06
C GLU A 49 3.32 10.06 0.46
N ASN A 50 4.54 9.88 -0.05
CA ASN A 50 5.65 10.77 0.33
C ASN A 50 5.58 12.07 -0.50
N PHE A 51 5.98 13.20 0.11
CA PHE A 51 6.19 14.52 -0.54
C PHE A 51 4.92 15.29 -0.96
N THR A 52 3.81 15.01 -0.32
CA THR A 52 2.67 15.92 -0.16
C THR A 52 2.80 16.63 1.19
N ASP A 53 2.31 17.87 1.33
CA ASP A 53 2.25 18.56 2.65
C ASP A 53 1.47 17.75 3.70
N HIS A 54 0.67 16.78 3.23
CA HIS A 54 -0.03 15.76 3.98
C HIS A 54 0.49 14.37 3.58
N TYR A 55 1.29 13.72 4.42
CA TYR A 55 1.76 12.33 4.21
C TYR A 55 0.62 11.30 4.15
N LEU A 56 -0.54 11.69 4.66
CA LEU A 56 -1.76 10.92 4.74
C LEU A 56 -2.56 11.03 3.45
N VAL A 57 -3.03 9.90 2.93
CA VAL A 57 -4.05 9.87 1.87
C VAL A 57 -5.42 9.72 2.53
N GLU A 58 -6.23 10.78 2.44
CA GLU A 58 -7.59 10.80 2.97
C GLU A 58 -8.63 10.34 1.93
N ARG A 59 -9.84 10.02 2.39
CA ARG A 59 -10.97 9.66 1.52
C ARG A 59 -11.20 10.75 0.48
N GLY A 60 -11.45 10.33 -0.76
CA GLY A 60 -11.67 11.24 -1.89
C GLY A 60 -10.42 11.87 -2.50
N MET A 61 -9.22 11.68 -1.93
CA MET A 61 -7.95 12.09 -2.57
C MET A 61 -7.52 11.16 -3.71
N LEU A 62 -8.11 9.96 -3.78
CA LEU A 62 -7.94 8.98 -4.83
C LEU A 62 -9.33 8.60 -5.39
N PRO A 63 -9.44 8.28 -6.68
CA PRO A 63 -10.70 7.89 -7.30
C PRO A 63 -11.03 6.41 -7.00
N LEU A 64 -11.12 6.07 -5.71
CA LEU A 64 -11.46 4.73 -5.23
C LEU A 64 -12.98 4.56 -5.17
N SER A 65 -13.44 3.32 -5.38
CA SER A 65 -14.81 2.97 -5.07
C SER A 65 -15.09 3.11 -3.56
N SER A 66 -16.30 3.53 -3.21
CA SER A 66 -16.74 3.65 -1.80
C SER A 66 -16.54 2.36 -1.01
N ASP A 67 -16.77 1.22 -1.67
CA ASP A 67 -16.66 -0.10 -1.07
C ASP A 67 -15.21 -0.46 -0.76
N LEU A 68 -14.26 -0.08 -1.63
CA LEU A 68 -12.84 -0.29 -1.37
C LEU A 68 -12.35 0.63 -0.24
N ASP A 69 -12.79 1.88 -0.26
CA ASP A 69 -12.51 2.87 0.78
C ASP A 69 -13.00 2.39 2.16
N ALA A 70 -14.20 1.81 2.24
CA ALA A 70 -14.73 1.25 3.49
C ALA A 70 -13.93 0.01 3.93
N ALA A 71 -13.63 -0.90 3.01
CA ALA A 71 -12.92 -2.14 3.32
C ALA A 71 -11.46 -1.89 3.77
N LEU A 72 -10.81 -0.85 3.24
CA LEU A 72 -9.46 -0.44 3.67
C LEU A 72 -9.46 0.08 5.10
N ALA A 73 -10.46 0.89 5.47
CA ALA A 73 -10.58 1.40 6.83
C ALA A 73 -10.90 0.29 7.83
N GLU A 74 -11.84 -0.60 7.50
CA GLU A 74 -12.17 -1.75 8.36
C GLU A 74 -10.96 -2.66 8.57
N TRP A 75 -10.14 -2.85 7.53
CA TRP A 75 -8.90 -3.61 7.64
C TRP A 75 -7.87 -2.90 8.53
N ASN A 76 -7.74 -1.57 8.40
CA ASN A 76 -6.82 -0.78 9.22
C ASN A 76 -7.23 -0.78 10.71
N GLU A 77 -8.52 -0.66 11.01
CA GLU A 77 -9.07 -0.65 12.36
C GLU A 77 -8.75 -1.94 13.14
N LYS A 78 -8.63 -3.07 12.44
CA LYS A 78 -8.33 -4.39 13.05
C LYS A 78 -6.84 -4.65 13.28
N TRP A 79 -5.98 -3.72 12.89
CA TRP A 79 -4.55 -3.87 13.08
C TRP A 79 -4.15 -3.85 14.56
N SER A 80 -3.17 -4.67 14.91
CA SER A 80 -2.57 -4.69 16.24
C SER A 80 -1.08 -5.04 16.15
N PRO A 81 -0.15 -4.26 16.76
CA PRO A 81 1.27 -4.54 16.77
C PRO A 81 1.64 -5.63 17.78
N THR A 82 0.69 -6.11 18.60
CA THR A 82 0.92 -7.16 19.59
C THR A 82 0.46 -8.54 19.12
N ARG A 83 -0.19 -8.63 17.95
CA ARG A 83 -0.67 -9.91 17.42
C ARG A 83 0.51 -10.73 16.88
N SER A 84 0.53 -12.02 17.21
CA SER A 84 1.58 -12.94 16.73
C SER A 84 1.34 -13.31 15.28
N SER A 85 2.40 -13.47 14.49
CA SER A 85 2.31 -13.99 13.12
C SER A 85 1.80 -15.43 13.05
N GLU A 86 1.88 -16.18 14.15
CA GLU A 86 1.33 -17.54 14.25
C GLU A 86 -0.18 -17.56 14.53
N ASP A 87 -0.77 -16.40 14.85
CA ASP A 87 -2.21 -16.29 15.10
C ASP A 87 -3.01 -16.48 13.79
N PRO A 88 -3.96 -17.42 13.73
CA PRO A 88 -4.85 -17.58 12.58
C PRO A 88 -5.66 -16.32 12.24
N GLU A 89 -5.94 -15.46 13.21
CA GLU A 89 -6.57 -14.16 12.97
C GLU A 89 -5.63 -13.19 12.24
N GLU A 90 -4.35 -13.13 12.65
CA GLU A 90 -3.33 -12.32 11.97
C GLU A 90 -3.14 -12.78 10.52
N GLN A 91 -3.08 -14.10 10.29
CA GLN A 91 -2.96 -14.66 8.93
C GLN A 91 -4.16 -14.30 8.05
N ARG A 92 -5.38 -14.32 8.62
CA ARG A 92 -6.59 -13.90 7.90
C ARG A 92 -6.58 -12.40 7.60
N TRP A 93 -6.14 -11.60 8.56
CA TRP A 93 -5.98 -10.16 8.39
C TRP A 93 -4.96 -9.82 7.30
N LEU A 94 -3.79 -10.48 7.27
CA LEU A 94 -2.78 -10.33 6.21
C LEU A 94 -3.32 -10.75 4.83
N ALA A 95 -4.01 -11.89 4.75
CA ALA A 95 -4.62 -12.36 3.51
C ALA A 95 -5.66 -11.37 2.96
N GLN A 96 -6.45 -10.76 3.84
CA GLN A 96 -7.38 -9.68 3.48
C GLN A 96 -6.63 -8.45 2.98
N GLY A 97 -5.55 -8.02 3.66
CA GLY A 97 -4.72 -6.90 3.24
C GLY A 97 -4.16 -7.08 1.83
N HIS A 98 -3.63 -8.27 1.53
CA HIS A 98 -3.15 -8.60 0.19
C HIS A 98 -4.25 -8.60 -0.86
N ALA A 99 -5.48 -9.00 -0.51
CA ALA A 99 -6.63 -8.90 -1.41
C ALA A 99 -7.00 -7.45 -1.72
N LEU A 100 -6.98 -6.58 -0.70
CA LEU A 100 -7.22 -5.14 -0.85
C LEU A 100 -6.14 -4.47 -1.71
N VAL A 101 -4.87 -4.84 -1.53
CA VAL A 101 -3.78 -4.34 -2.38
C VAL A 101 -3.96 -4.74 -3.85
N ARG A 102 -4.41 -5.96 -4.14
CA ARG A 102 -4.72 -6.37 -5.53
C ARG A 102 -5.85 -5.52 -6.13
N ARG A 103 -6.86 -5.21 -5.33
CA ARG A 103 -7.99 -4.37 -5.76
C ARG A 103 -7.55 -2.92 -5.98
N LEU A 104 -6.75 -2.35 -5.08
CA LEU A 104 -6.12 -1.03 -5.23
C LEU A 104 -5.31 -0.92 -6.53
N ARG A 105 -4.49 -1.92 -6.84
CA ARG A 105 -3.70 -1.96 -8.09
C ARG A 105 -4.59 -1.95 -9.34
N THR A 106 -5.78 -2.54 -9.24
CA THR A 106 -6.76 -2.57 -10.33
C THR A 106 -7.43 -1.20 -10.50
N GLU A 107 -7.96 -0.64 -9.41
CA GLU A 107 -8.68 0.65 -9.44
C GLU A 107 -7.77 1.84 -9.76
N LEU A 108 -6.49 1.77 -9.38
CA LEU A 108 -5.50 2.84 -9.61
C LEU A 108 -4.58 2.57 -10.80
N HIS A 109 -4.88 1.57 -11.62
CA HIS A 109 -4.11 1.26 -12.81
C HIS A 109 -3.95 2.49 -13.71
N GLY A 110 -2.70 2.84 -14.04
CA GLY A 110 -2.37 4.04 -14.84
C GLY A 110 -2.34 5.35 -14.05
N ILE A 111 -2.81 5.38 -12.81
CA ILE A 111 -2.80 6.57 -11.94
C ILE A 111 -1.67 6.49 -10.92
N ALA A 112 -1.56 5.35 -10.24
CA ALA A 112 -0.60 5.13 -9.17
C ALA A 112 -0.04 3.71 -9.18
N GLU A 113 1.16 3.58 -8.63
CA GLU A 113 1.77 2.31 -8.29
C GLU A 113 1.56 2.03 -6.79
N ILE A 114 1.28 0.76 -6.45
CA ILE A 114 0.90 0.36 -5.10
C ILE A 114 1.97 -0.54 -4.48
N ARG A 115 2.55 -0.08 -3.38
CA ARG A 115 3.53 -0.82 -2.59
C ARG A 115 2.91 -1.25 -1.26
N ALA A 116 2.77 -2.56 -1.07
CA ALA A 116 2.43 -3.13 0.24
C ALA A 116 3.67 -3.08 1.14
N GLU A 117 3.52 -2.59 2.36
CA GLU A 117 4.57 -2.48 3.38
C GLU A 117 4.09 -3.07 4.71
N PHE A 118 3.49 -4.25 4.62
CA PHE A 118 3.14 -5.13 5.74
C PHE A 118 3.62 -6.55 5.42
N ALA A 119 3.51 -7.48 6.37
CA ALA A 119 4.05 -8.83 6.22
C ALA A 119 3.51 -9.55 4.95
N ASP A 120 4.37 -10.39 4.36
CA ASP A 120 4.01 -11.26 3.22
C ASP A 120 3.22 -12.49 3.70
#